data_AF-A0A0F8BLH5-F1
#
_entry.id   AF-A0A0F8BLH5-F1
#
_cell.length_a   1.000
_cell.length_b   1.000
_cell.length_c   1.000
_cell.angle_alpha   90.00
_cell.angle_beta   90.00
_cell.angle_gamma   90.00
#
_symmetry.space_group_name_H-M   'P 1'
#
loop_
_entity.id
_entity.type
_entity.pdbx_description
1 polymer ?
#
loop_
_entity_poly.entity_id
_entity_poly.type
_entity_poly.pdbx_seq_one_letter_code
_entity_poly.pdbx_strand_id
1 'polypeptide(L)' 'MGFSQLHLNKNTSLQVTKTKLDSLQRAGVELMIHMCPNCHIQYDRYQPVIEKEYGVEYDMVHMNIAQFVALTMGVKRVTA' A
#
# COMPACT_ATOMS: atom_id res chain seq x y z
N MET A 1 -4.52 17.43 2.82
CA MET A 1 -3.34 16.53 2.70
C MET A 1 -3.66 15.19 3.35
N GLY A 2 -3.35 14.06 2.71
CA GLY A 2 -3.79 12.72 3.15
C GLY A 2 -3.33 12.28 4.56
N PHE A 3 -2.19 12.81 5.05
CA PHE A 3 -1.65 12.46 6.36
C PHE A 3 -2.61 12.79 7.52
N SER A 4 -3.23 13.96 7.51
CA SER A 4 -4.18 14.36 8.55
C SER A 4 -5.45 13.51 8.52
N GLN A 5 -5.88 13.05 7.33
CA GLN A 5 -7.07 12.21 7.20
C GLN A 5 -6.88 10.84 7.83
N LEU A 6 -5.69 10.27 7.71
CA LEU A 6 -5.36 8.99 8.35
C LEU A 6 -5.48 9.04 9.89
N HIS A 7 -5.18 10.20 10.49
CA HIS A 7 -5.18 10.37 11.95
C HIS A 7 -6.52 10.91 12.48
N LEU A 8 -7.12 11.90 11.80
CA LEU A 8 -8.33 12.56 12.26
C LEU A 8 -9.61 11.86 11.78
N ASN A 9 -9.59 11.27 10.59
CA ASN A 9 -10.75 10.62 9.95
C ASN A 9 -10.38 9.20 9.48
N LYS A 10 -9.84 8.41 10.40
CA LYS A 10 -9.27 7.09 10.12
C LYS A 10 -10.23 6.18 9.34
N ASN A 11 -11.49 6.08 9.77
CA ASN A 11 -12.49 5.21 9.13
C ASN A 11 -12.72 5.58 7.67
N THR A 12 -12.95 6.87 7.39
CA THR A 12 -13.11 7.37 6.02
C THR A 12 -11.86 7.12 5.19
N SER A 13 -10.67 7.31 5.77
CA SER A 13 -9.40 7.05 5.10
C SER A 13 -9.26 5.57 4.72
N LEU A 14 -9.60 4.64 5.62
CA LEU A 14 -9.55 3.20 5.37
C LEU A 14 -10.58 2.75 4.32
N GLN A 15 -11.80 3.28 4.37
CA GLN A 15 -12.83 3.01 3.35
C GLN A 15 -12.37 3.42 1.94
N VAL A 16 -11.79 4.62 1.81
CA VAL A 16 -11.24 5.07 0.51
C VAL A 16 -10.08 4.19 0.05
N THR A 17 -9.24 3.73 0.97
CA THR A 17 -8.11 2.84 0.68
C THR A 17 -8.61 1.48 0.19
N LYS A 18 -9.61 0.91 0.88
CA LYS A 18 -10.27 -0.33 0.49
C LYS A 18 -10.82 -0.26 -0.94
N THR A 19 -11.62 0.77 -1.25
CA THR A 19 -12.20 0.92 -2.59
C THR A 19 -11.14 0.90 -3.70
N LYS A 20 -9.95 1.47 -3.42
CA LYS A 20 -8.82 1.45 -4.34
C LYS A 20 -8.18 0.07 -4.42
N LEU A 21 -7.94 -0.60 -3.29
CA LEU A 21 -7.43 -1.97 -3.24
C LEU A 21 -8.35 -2.95 -3.98
N ASP A 22 -9.67 -2.85 -3.78
CA ASP A 22 -10.68 -3.65 -4.50
C ASP A 22 -10.63 -3.41 -6.01
N SER A 23 -10.37 -2.18 -6.44
CA SER A 23 -10.21 -1.86 -7.87
C SER A 23 -8.93 -2.47 -8.45
N LEU A 24 -7.84 -2.47 -7.69
CA LEU A 24 -6.54 -3.00 -8.11
C LEU A 24 -6.53 -4.53 -8.15
N GLN A 25 -7.15 -5.18 -7.16
CA GLN A 25 -7.31 -6.62 -7.12
C GLN A 25 -8.16 -7.11 -8.31
N ARG A 26 -9.25 -6.42 -8.63
CA ARG A 26 -10.06 -6.72 -9.84
C ARG A 26 -9.28 -6.54 -11.15
N ALA A 27 -8.28 -5.67 -11.15
CA ALA A 27 -7.39 -5.47 -12.29
C ALA A 27 -6.21 -6.48 -12.34
N GLY A 28 -6.09 -7.36 -11.34
CA GLY A 28 -5.00 -8.35 -11.27
C GLY A 28 -3.63 -7.73 -10.97
N VAL A 29 -3.59 -6.61 -10.24
CA VAL A 29 -2.33 -5.96 -9.88
C VAL A 29 -1.65 -6.75 -8.76
N GLU A 30 -0.37 -7.11 -8.97
CA GLU A 30 0.45 -7.83 -7.99
C GLU A 30 1.47 -6.93 -7.29
N LEU A 31 1.89 -5.82 -7.93
CA LEU A 31 2.89 -4.89 -7.43
C LEU A 31 2.41 -3.45 -7.53
N MET A 32 2.43 -2.74 -6.41
CA MET A 32 2.18 -1.30 -6.33
C MET A 32 3.46 -0.52 -6.00
N ILE A 33 3.77 0.45 -6.85
CA ILE A 33 4.91 1.36 -6.66
C ILE A 33 4.41 2.69 -6.10
N HIS A 34 4.95 3.07 -4.95
CA HIS A 34 4.58 4.28 -4.21
C HIS A 34 5.66 5.35 -4.35
N MET A 35 5.27 6.53 -4.84
CA MET A 35 6.15 7.71 -4.90
C MET A 35 6.07 8.59 -3.65
N CYS A 36 5.08 8.35 -2.77
CA CYS A 36 4.83 9.12 -1.57
C CYS A 36 4.93 8.21 -0.34
N PRO A 37 5.78 8.52 0.67
CA PRO A 37 5.90 7.71 1.89
C PRO A 37 4.59 7.51 2.64
N ASN A 38 3.72 8.54 2.65
CA ASN A 38 2.43 8.43 3.32
C ASN A 38 1.46 7.49 2.58
N CYS A 39 1.47 7.50 1.25
CA CYS A 39 0.70 6.53 0.48
C CYS A 39 1.24 5.11 0.73
N HIS A 40 2.56 4.96 0.79
CA HIS A 40 3.18 3.66 1.09
C HIS A 40 2.69 3.13 2.44
N ILE A 41 2.73 3.94 3.50
CA ILE A 41 2.19 3.57 4.82
C ILE A 41 0.69 3.22 4.73
N GLN A 42 -0.09 4.01 4.00
CA GLN A 42 -1.53 3.84 3.91
C GLN A 42 -1.94 2.53 3.25
N TYR A 43 -1.21 2.06 2.22
CA TYR A 43 -1.48 0.77 1.61
C TYR A 43 -0.77 -0.35 2.37
N ASP A 44 0.55 -0.28 2.55
CA ASP A 44 1.32 -1.38 3.12
C ASP A 44 1.00 -1.67 4.59
N ARG A 45 1.04 -0.65 5.45
CA ARG A 45 0.85 -0.85 6.90
C ARG A 45 -0.61 -1.06 7.29
N TYR A 46 -1.54 -0.45 6.56
CA TYR A 46 -2.97 -0.53 6.88
C TYR A 46 -3.73 -1.57 6.06
N GLN A 47 -3.15 -2.17 5.02
CA GLN A 47 -3.77 -3.29 4.33
C GLN A 47 -4.15 -4.42 5.28
N PRO A 48 -3.28 -4.93 6.19
CA PRO A 48 -3.68 -5.96 7.15
C PRO A 48 -4.83 -5.54 8.07
N VAL A 49 -4.94 -4.24 8.36
CA VAL A 49 -6.04 -3.69 9.17
C VAL A 49 -7.34 -3.74 8.37
N ILE A 50 -7.31 -3.33 7.10
CA ILE A 50 -8.46 -3.38 6.18
C ILE A 50 -8.89 -4.83 5.94
N GLU A 51 -7.94 -5.72 5.68
CA GLU A 51 -8.20 -7.15 5.48
C GLU A 51 -8.94 -7.75 6.67
N LYS A 52 -8.46 -7.49 7.88
CA LYS A 52 -9.10 -7.94 9.13
C LYS A 52 -10.48 -7.33 9.34
N GLU A 53 -10.65 -6.03 9.07
CA GLU A 53 -11.90 -5.32 9.31
C GLU A 53 -13.01 -5.72 8.32
N TYR A 54 -12.63 -6.02 7.07
CA TYR A 54 -13.59 -6.29 6.00
C TYR A 54 -13.65 -7.75 5.54
N GLY A 55 -12.82 -8.64 6.10
CA GLY A 55 -12.79 -10.06 5.74
C GLY A 55 -12.36 -10.30 4.29
N VAL A 56 -11.38 -9.53 3.82
CA VAL A 56 -10.82 -9.60 2.46
C VAL A 56 -9.32 -9.89 2.55
N GLU A 57 -8.73 -10.41 1.48
CA GLU A 57 -7.27 -10.61 1.38
C GLU A 57 -6.76 -9.97 0.09
N TYR A 58 -5.71 -9.18 0.21
CA TYR A 58 -5.03 -8.54 -0.90
C TYR A 58 -3.60 -9.08 -0.95
N ASP A 59 -3.27 -9.93 -1.92
CA ASP A 59 -1.90 -10.45 -2.09
C ASP A 59 -1.05 -9.49 -2.95
N MET A 60 -1.02 -8.21 -2.57
CA MET A 60 -0.31 -7.16 -3.29
C MET A 60 1.02 -6.81 -2.61
N VAL A 61 2.10 -6.78 -3.39
CA VAL A 61 3.40 -6.29 -2.94
C VAL A 61 3.43 -4.77 -3.04
N HIS A 62 3.91 -4.09 -2.01
CA HIS A 62 4.14 -2.65 -2.03
C HIS A 62 5.63 -2.33 -2.04
N MET A 63 6.00 -1.32 -2.83
CA MET A 63 7.39 -0.89 -2.94
C MET A 63 7.47 0.62 -3.11
N ASN A 64 8.44 1.26 -2.46
CA ASN A 64 8.75 2.64 -2.77
C ASN A 64 9.49 2.73 -4.12
N ILE A 65 9.24 3.78 -4.89
CA ILE A 65 9.93 4.03 -6.17
C ILE A 65 11.46 3.95 -6.06
N ALA A 66 12.05 4.42 -4.95
CA ALA A 66 13.49 4.35 -4.73
C ALA A 66 13.99 2.90 -4.59
N GLN A 67 13.22 2.02 -3.94
CA GLN A 67 13.54 0.60 -3.83
C GLN A 67 13.45 -0.08 -5.20
N PHE A 68 12.43 0.27 -5.99
CA PHE A 68 12.28 -0.25 -7.35
C PHE A 68 13.46 0.15 -8.23
N VAL A 69 13.82 1.44 -8.23
CA VAL A 69 14.99 1.96 -8.97
C VAL A 69 16.27 1.26 -8.51
N ALA A 70 16.49 1.09 -7.20
CA ALA A 70 17.67 0.38 -6.69
C ALA A 70 17.75 -1.06 -7.20
N LEU A 71 16.63 -1.79 -7.21
CA LEU A 71 16.57 -3.15 -7.78
C LEU A 71 16.92 -3.16 -9.27
N THR A 72 16.42 -2.19 -10.05
CA THR A 72 16.78 -2.07 -11.47
C THR A 72 18.25 -1.76 -11.70
N MET A 73 18.91 -1.11 -10.74
CA MET A 73 20.36 -0.83 -10.76
C MET A 73 21.21 -2.02 -10.29
N GLY A 74 20.62 -3.18 -10.00
CA GLY A 74 21.34 -4.38 -9.57
C GLY A 74 21.65 -4.44 -8.07
N VAL A 75 21.07 -3.54 -7.26
CA VAL A 75 21.15 -3.63 -5.80
C VAL A 75 20.38 -4.88 -5.34
N LYS A 76 21.04 -5.76 -4.61
CA LYS A 76 20.40 -6.95 -4.03
C LYS A 76 19.76 -6.59 -2.70
N ARG A 77 18.71 -7.33 -2.33
CA ARG A 77 18.11 -7.26 -1.00
C ARG A 77 19.22 -7.48 0.05
N VAL A 78 19.34 -6.57 1.01
CA VAL A 78 20.21 -6.76 2.16
C VAL A 78 19.51 -7.79 3.06
N THR A 79 19.91 -9.05 2.94
CA THR A 79 19.53 -10.10 3.90
C THR A 79 20.32 -9.86 5.18
N ALA A 80 19.64 -9.48 6.24
CA ALA A 80 20.13 -9.59 7.61
C ALA A 80 19.75 -10.96 8.17
#